data_AF-A0A0A1PZ89-F1
#
_entry.id   AF-A0A0A1PZ89-F1
#
_cell.length_a   1.000
_cell.length_b   1.000
_cell.length_c   1.000
_cell.angle_alpha   90.00
_cell.angle_beta   90.00
_cell.angle_gamma   90.00
#
_symmetry.space_group_name_H-M   'P 1'
#
loop_
_entity.id
_entity.type
_entity.pdbx_description
1 polymer ?
#
loop_
_entity_poly.entity_id
_entity_poly.type
_entity_poly.pdbx_seq_one_letter_code
_entity_poly.pdbx_strand_id
1 'polypeptide(L)'
;MCVFTPRLGYVQRQMRALSAVCRVDIDGRAEGTGFLVGPNLVLTNHHVLLLAEALVGGDKALRKPVSCRFDVDRRDDGSISPGKPVAVRACLAFSPASAWEYGVPGAADEPTLDELDYALLELEAPVSEDMTAFGQRRGWIGLPARQPVIARERVYVVQHPAGEPAAINAQGEGVLGFLSNGLKNRLIYSPVAMPGSSGSPCFNDSWELIAMHNWGGKDYRRGVPIGLIQTALQAEGFGPALAPMNAQSAFDRLHDQLNALRRTAEDDAAVKRLLEDSAEILEGLSETLARLHIYKELHEFLHNVQTGTLPPLIACVPASGEPRVNELVALADDLSVKIDEPREQAQKLPLAGARGSVAQLQWLEDMARTAAALSGKPQDEPRSKVLRIRRIVRTQMQMLNESLRGEADRIDFNGMHRLLTSAVRAGALAGTAGARQIELDAEVVIQIRDDLNRRVHQHGEWQASENDQMVLEDHVRDDAIQAPDMFVERWAPTLQQIRLLCDADLSSTLLTELVGYGDELDRSIADGRWSDTPRLFGNFRRRTMRAFWFVDRDLLDRARQMSQLGAPMKALLAFAQDT
;
A
#
# COMPACT_ATOMS: atom_id res chain seq x y z
N MET A 1 -14.55 -23.38 0.47
CA MET A 1 -13.30 -24.16 0.59
C MET A 1 -12.38 -23.34 1.50
N CYS A 2 -11.97 -23.86 2.67
CA CYS A 2 -11.02 -23.13 3.52
C CYS A 2 -9.65 -23.15 2.84
N VAL A 3 -9.14 -21.98 2.43
CA VAL A 3 -7.81 -21.83 1.84
C VAL A 3 -6.83 -21.63 2.99
N PHE A 4 -5.90 -22.56 3.16
CA PHE A 4 -4.81 -22.44 4.12
C PHE A 4 -3.64 -21.72 3.44
N THR A 5 -3.30 -20.52 3.91
CA THR A 5 -2.14 -19.77 3.41
C THR A 5 -0.89 -20.14 4.21
N PRO A 6 0.20 -20.59 3.57
CA PRO A 6 1.50 -20.74 4.24
C PRO A 6 1.94 -19.41 4.88
N ARG A 7 2.36 -19.43 6.16
CA ARG A 7 2.65 -18.22 6.96
C ARG A 7 4.12 -18.06 7.40
N LEU A 8 5.08 -18.74 6.77
CA LEU A 8 6.48 -18.64 7.19
C LEU A 8 6.97 -17.19 7.20
N GLY A 9 6.78 -16.44 6.12
CA GLY A 9 7.22 -15.04 6.08
C GLY A 9 6.42 -14.09 6.96
N TYR A 10 5.19 -14.47 7.33
CA TYR A 10 4.47 -13.76 8.38
C TYR A 10 5.16 -13.94 9.75
N VAL A 11 5.64 -15.15 10.07
CA VAL A 11 6.44 -15.42 11.28
C VAL A 11 7.79 -14.72 11.24
N GLN A 12 8.46 -14.70 10.09
CA GLN A 12 9.78 -14.06 9.98
C GLN A 12 9.72 -12.55 10.21
N ARG A 13 8.65 -11.86 9.76
CA ARG A 13 8.46 -10.43 10.04
C ARG A 13 8.34 -10.14 11.54
N GLN A 14 7.68 -11.02 12.30
CA GLN A 14 7.61 -10.89 13.76
C GLN A 14 8.97 -11.08 14.41
N MET A 15 9.72 -12.10 13.97
CA MET A 15 11.07 -12.35 14.48
C MET A 15 12.00 -11.17 14.23
N ARG A 16 11.94 -10.56 13.03
CA ARG A 16 12.70 -9.35 12.70
C ARG A 16 12.28 -8.16 13.58
N ALA A 17 10.98 -7.94 13.76
CA ALA A 17 10.47 -6.88 14.62
C ALA A 17 10.94 -7.04 16.07
N LEU A 18 10.79 -8.25 16.65
CA LEU A 18 11.28 -8.57 17.99
C LEU A 18 12.79 -8.37 18.14
N SER A 19 13.56 -8.77 17.13
CA SER A 19 15.02 -8.63 17.15
C SER A 19 15.49 -7.17 17.13
N ALA A 20 14.73 -6.29 16.48
CA ALA A 20 15.07 -4.88 16.34
C ALA A 20 14.62 -4.01 17.53
N VAL A 21 13.72 -4.50 18.38
CA VAL A 21 13.25 -3.80 19.58
C VAL A 21 14.27 -3.93 20.71
N CYS A 22 14.45 -2.84 21.45
CA CYS A 22 15.29 -2.76 22.64
C CYS A 22 14.55 -2.09 23.80
N ARG A 23 14.99 -2.39 25.02
CA ARG A 23 14.62 -1.63 26.20
C ARG A 23 15.52 -0.40 26.32
N VAL A 24 14.93 0.76 26.56
CA VAL A 24 15.67 2.00 26.81
C VAL A 24 15.93 2.10 28.31
N ASP A 25 17.20 1.97 28.68
CA ASP A 25 17.66 2.08 30.05
C ASP A 25 18.32 3.47 30.27
N ILE A 26 17.88 4.21 31.28
CA ILE A 26 18.43 5.52 31.67
C ILE A 26 18.94 5.41 33.10
N ASP A 27 20.22 5.73 33.32
CA ASP A 27 20.88 5.58 34.62
C ASP A 27 20.66 4.18 35.23
N GLY A 28 20.68 3.16 34.37
CA GLY A 28 20.48 1.75 34.74
C GLY A 28 19.03 1.31 35.00
N ARG A 29 18.05 2.20 34.83
CA ARG A 29 16.62 1.91 35.02
C ARG A 29 15.91 1.74 33.69
N ALA A 30 15.00 0.77 33.59
CA ALA A 30 14.17 0.58 32.42
C ALA A 30 13.08 1.68 32.37
N GLU A 31 13.20 2.61 31.42
CA GLU A 31 12.29 3.76 31.31
C GLU A 31 11.35 3.67 30.10
N GLY A 32 11.72 2.90 29.07
CA GLY A 32 10.91 2.80 27.87
C GLY A 32 11.33 1.69 26.91
N THR A 33 10.74 1.74 25.73
CA THR A 33 11.04 0.88 24.59
C THR A 33 11.59 1.73 23.45
N GLY A 34 12.49 1.16 22.65
CA GLY A 34 12.92 1.74 21.38
C GLY A 34 13.10 0.65 20.34
N PHE A 35 13.37 1.04 19.11
CA PHE A 35 13.62 0.09 18.03
C PHE A 35 14.59 0.62 17.00
N LEU A 36 15.38 -0.29 16.42
CA LEU A 36 16.34 0.06 15.38
C LEU A 36 15.63 0.51 14.10
N VAL A 37 16.09 1.64 13.55
CA VAL A 37 15.67 2.22 12.26
C VAL A 37 16.81 2.42 11.28
N GLY A 38 18.02 2.06 11.69
CA GLY A 38 19.24 2.01 10.88
C GLY A 38 20.30 1.15 11.57
N PRO A 39 21.52 1.03 11.02
CA PRO A 39 22.57 0.16 11.55
C PRO A 39 22.92 0.40 13.03
N ASN A 40 22.88 1.66 13.45
CA ASN A 40 23.16 2.14 14.80
C ASN A 40 22.16 3.23 15.26
N LEU A 41 20.99 3.30 14.62
CA LEU A 41 19.99 4.34 14.91
C LEU A 41 18.76 3.73 15.57
N VAL A 42 18.29 4.32 16.67
CA VAL A 42 17.13 3.86 17.44
C VAL A 42 16.08 4.98 17.52
N LEU A 43 14.82 4.66 17.25
CA LEU A 43 13.69 5.52 17.61
C LEU A 43 13.13 5.14 18.98
N THR A 44 12.77 6.15 19.77
CA THR A 44 11.97 6.06 20.99
C THR A 44 11.14 7.34 21.16
N ASN A 45 10.35 7.48 22.23
CA ASN A 45 9.67 8.74 22.50
C ASN A 45 10.61 9.78 23.13
N HIS A 46 10.38 11.06 22.81
CA HIS A 46 11.09 12.15 23.46
C HIS A 46 10.77 12.20 24.96
N HIS A 47 9.52 11.96 25.34
CA HIS A 47 9.13 12.00 26.76
C HIS A 47 9.85 10.95 27.62
N VAL A 48 10.27 9.81 27.06
CA VAL A 48 11.04 8.78 27.80
C VAL A 48 12.35 9.40 28.31
N LEU A 49 13.01 10.21 27.49
CA LEU A 49 14.26 10.88 27.85
C LEU A 49 14.01 12.10 28.74
N LEU A 50 12.95 12.85 28.48
CA LEU A 50 12.63 14.07 29.23
C LEU A 50 12.18 13.77 30.66
N LEU A 51 11.27 12.81 30.85
CA LEU A 51 10.73 12.46 32.17
C LEU A 51 11.79 11.83 33.09
N ALA A 52 12.77 11.12 32.50
CA ALA A 52 13.91 10.60 33.22
C ALA A 52 15.06 11.62 33.37
N GLU A 53 14.88 12.85 32.90
CA GLU A 53 15.85 13.95 32.90
C GLU A 53 17.17 13.60 32.17
N ALA A 54 17.12 12.69 31.20
CA ALA A 54 18.24 12.40 30.31
C ALA A 54 18.41 13.51 29.26
N LEU A 55 17.35 14.24 28.92
CA LEU A 55 17.37 15.45 28.11
C LEU A 55 16.73 16.62 28.87
N VAL A 56 17.07 17.84 28.46
CA VAL A 56 16.36 19.06 28.85
C VAL A 56 15.52 19.51 27.66
N GLY A 57 14.32 20.03 27.92
CA GLY A 57 13.42 20.47 26.86
C GLY A 57 14.10 21.46 25.91
N GLY A 58 14.17 21.10 24.62
CA GLY A 58 14.81 21.91 23.58
C GLY A 58 16.30 21.62 23.34
N ASP A 59 16.93 20.71 24.09
CA ASP A 59 18.35 20.35 23.97
C ASP A 59 18.52 18.88 23.53
N LYS A 60 19.53 18.61 22.70
CA LYS A 60 19.92 17.26 22.23
C LYS A 60 20.99 16.62 23.13
N ALA A 61 21.59 17.38 24.06
CA ALA A 61 22.67 16.91 24.92
C ALA A 61 22.16 16.00 26.05
N LEU A 62 22.69 14.76 26.07
CA LEU A 62 22.38 13.77 27.11
C LEU A 62 23.01 14.19 28.45
N ARG A 63 22.19 14.23 29.51
CA ARG A 63 22.58 14.59 30.89
C ARG A 63 22.81 13.37 31.78
N LYS A 64 22.30 12.22 31.37
CA LYS A 64 22.44 10.93 32.06
C LYS A 64 22.91 9.86 31.07
N PRO A 65 23.58 8.79 31.55
CA PRO A 65 23.89 7.64 30.71
C PRO A 65 22.59 7.02 30.18
N VAL A 66 22.49 6.89 28.86
CA VAL A 66 21.38 6.20 28.19
C VAL A 66 21.95 5.00 27.44
N SER A 67 21.26 3.86 27.51
CA SER A 67 21.63 2.66 26.76
C SER A 67 20.40 1.96 26.20
N CYS A 68 20.56 1.33 25.04
CA CYS A 68 19.57 0.46 24.42
C CYS A 68 19.97 -0.98 24.67
N ARG A 69 19.13 -1.72 25.40
CA ARG A 69 19.38 -3.12 25.76
C ARG A 69 18.57 -4.06 24.88
N PHE A 70 19.28 -4.86 24.10
CA PHE A 70 18.72 -5.86 23.19
C PHE A 70 18.67 -7.24 23.85
N ASP A 71 17.83 -8.14 23.34
CA ASP A 71 17.79 -9.57 23.72
C ASP A 71 17.46 -9.84 25.20
N VAL A 72 16.68 -8.94 25.82
CA VAL A 72 16.03 -9.20 27.11
C VAL A 72 14.81 -10.08 26.85
N ASP A 73 14.96 -11.37 27.12
CA ASP A 73 13.96 -12.38 26.79
C ASP A 73 13.82 -13.42 27.91
N ARG A 74 12.67 -14.08 28.00
CA ARG A 74 12.43 -15.21 28.90
C ARG A 74 12.64 -16.51 28.14
N ARG A 75 13.62 -17.31 28.57
CA ARG A 75 13.93 -18.61 27.99
C ARG A 75 12.92 -19.67 28.41
N ASP A 76 12.91 -20.80 27.70
CA ASP A 76 12.03 -21.95 27.96
C ASP A 76 12.20 -22.54 29.37
N ASP A 77 13.40 -22.45 29.93
CA ASP A 77 13.71 -22.87 31.31
C ASP A 77 13.21 -21.87 32.37
N GLY A 78 12.54 -20.79 31.95
CA GLY A 78 12.03 -19.71 32.79
C GLY A 78 13.07 -18.65 33.18
N SER A 79 14.35 -18.83 32.83
CA SER A 79 15.39 -17.84 33.11
C SER A 79 15.26 -16.62 32.21
N ILE A 80 15.62 -15.44 32.73
CA ILE A 80 15.63 -14.20 31.95
C ILE A 80 17.04 -13.96 31.42
N SER A 81 17.15 -13.85 30.09
CA SER A 81 18.34 -13.33 29.44
C SER A 81 18.53 -11.87 29.83
N PRO A 82 19.69 -11.47 30.38
CA PRO A 82 19.91 -10.09 30.83
C PRO A 82 20.07 -9.09 29.67
N GLY A 83 20.10 -9.58 28.43
CA GLY A 83 20.30 -8.78 27.24
C GLY A 83 21.69 -8.15 27.12
N LYS A 84 21.94 -7.51 25.98
CA LYS A 84 23.17 -6.78 25.66
C LYS A 84 22.88 -5.28 25.67
N PRO A 85 23.39 -4.50 26.64
CA PRO A 85 23.29 -3.05 26.63
C PRO A 85 24.28 -2.45 25.62
N VAL A 86 23.82 -1.45 24.86
CA VAL A 86 24.65 -0.63 23.97
C VAL A 86 24.41 0.83 24.30
N ALA A 87 25.48 1.55 24.62
CA ALA A 87 25.40 2.95 25.01
C ALA A 87 24.91 3.83 23.85
N VAL A 88 24.16 4.87 24.20
CA VAL A 88 23.72 5.92 23.28
C VAL A 88 24.76 7.02 23.27
N ARG A 89 25.29 7.31 22.08
CA ARG A 89 26.26 8.38 21.83
C ARG A 89 25.62 9.75 21.87
N ALA A 90 24.47 9.92 21.22
CA ALA A 90 23.80 11.21 21.08
C ALA A 90 22.31 11.06 20.75
N CYS A 91 21.52 12.10 21.06
CA CYS A 91 20.23 12.33 20.42
C CYS A 91 20.45 13.19 19.17
N LEU A 92 20.09 12.67 17.99
CA LEU A 92 20.34 13.32 16.70
C LEU A 92 19.19 14.25 16.29
N ALA A 93 17.96 13.87 16.58
CA ALA A 93 16.74 14.62 16.27
C ALA A 93 15.66 14.28 17.29
N PHE A 94 14.75 15.21 17.52
CA PHE A 94 13.57 14.96 18.33
C PHE A 94 12.43 15.89 17.93
N SER A 95 11.22 15.48 18.27
CA SER A 95 10.05 16.35 18.33
C SER A 95 9.40 16.18 19.70
N PRO A 96 9.03 17.26 20.39
CA PRO A 96 8.52 17.19 21.75
C PRO A 96 7.14 16.50 21.83
N ALA A 97 6.79 15.99 23.01
CA ALA A 97 5.40 15.70 23.36
C ALA A 97 4.66 16.99 23.71
N SER A 98 3.34 17.01 23.46
CA SER A 98 2.55 18.19 23.78
C SER A 98 2.29 18.33 25.28
N ALA A 99 2.08 19.57 25.75
CA ALA A 99 1.71 19.84 27.14
C ALA A 99 0.40 19.13 27.55
N TRP A 100 -0.51 18.93 26.59
CA TRP A 100 -1.75 18.20 26.79
C TRP A 100 -1.51 16.71 27.08
N GLU A 101 -0.55 16.07 26.41
CA GLU A 101 -0.21 14.67 26.67
C GLU A 101 0.38 14.47 28.06
N TYR A 102 1.14 15.45 28.56
CA TYR A 102 1.63 15.48 29.95
C TYR A 102 0.55 15.77 31.00
N GLY A 103 -0.66 16.15 30.59
CA GLY A 103 -1.71 16.59 31.51
C GLY A 103 -1.34 17.86 32.28
N VAL A 104 -0.55 18.75 31.66
CA VAL A 104 -0.18 20.04 32.28
C VAL A 104 -1.47 20.83 32.58
N PRO A 105 -1.65 21.34 33.81
CA PRO A 105 -2.84 22.11 34.15
C PRO A 105 -3.06 23.29 33.19
N GLY A 106 -4.22 23.30 32.53
CA GLY A 106 -4.60 24.36 31.58
C GLY A 106 -4.19 24.10 30.12
N ALA A 107 -3.47 23.03 29.82
CA ALA A 107 -3.21 22.63 28.43
C ALA A 107 -4.49 22.05 27.82
N ALA A 108 -5.13 22.82 26.93
CA ALA A 108 -6.35 22.41 26.23
C ALA A 108 -6.09 21.94 24.79
N ASP A 109 -4.98 22.38 24.19
CA ASP A 109 -4.70 22.13 22.78
C ASP A 109 -4.15 20.71 22.57
N GLU A 110 -4.85 19.94 21.74
CA GLU A 110 -4.40 18.63 21.28
C GLU A 110 -3.08 18.76 20.48
N PRO A 111 -2.23 17.71 20.41
CA PRO A 111 -0.93 17.78 19.77
C PRO A 111 -0.98 18.34 18.35
N THR A 112 0.00 19.16 17.99
CA THR A 112 0.22 19.69 16.64
C THR A 112 1.12 18.78 15.78
N LEU A 113 1.44 19.18 14.55
CA LEU A 113 2.40 18.45 13.70
C LEU A 113 3.86 18.67 14.11
N ASP A 114 4.14 19.67 14.95
CA ASP A 114 5.47 19.92 15.52
C ASP A 114 5.69 19.17 16.84
N GLU A 115 4.66 18.49 17.34
CA GLU A 115 4.65 17.74 18.60
C GLU A 115 4.37 16.25 18.33
N LEU A 116 5.36 15.56 17.78
CA LEU A 116 5.30 14.15 17.38
C LEU A 116 5.93 13.20 18.41
N ASP A 117 6.46 13.71 19.52
CA ASP A 117 7.00 12.92 20.64
C ASP A 117 7.96 11.79 20.23
N TYR A 118 8.95 12.10 19.39
CA TYR A 118 9.97 11.13 19.00
C TYR A 118 11.36 11.64 19.36
N ALA A 119 12.30 10.71 19.59
CA ALA A 119 13.73 10.98 19.66
C ALA A 119 14.47 9.93 18.82
N LEU A 120 15.32 10.41 17.91
CA LEU A 120 16.25 9.60 17.14
C LEU A 120 17.58 9.56 17.88
N LEU A 121 17.96 8.38 18.34
CA LEU A 121 19.16 8.11 19.11
C LEU A 121 20.20 7.42 18.24
N GLU A 122 21.47 7.76 18.48
CA GLU A 122 22.59 7.09 17.86
C GLU A 122 23.33 6.23 18.89
N LEU A 123 23.57 4.96 18.56
CA LEU A 123 24.33 4.04 19.37
C LEU A 123 25.84 4.19 19.12
N GLU A 124 26.65 3.92 20.15
CA GLU A 124 28.11 3.94 20.04
C GLU A 124 28.68 2.89 19.07
N ALA A 125 27.94 1.80 18.84
CA ALA A 125 28.31 0.75 17.90
C ALA A 125 27.11 0.29 17.08
N PRO A 126 27.30 -0.08 15.80
CA PRO A 126 26.27 -0.74 15.03
C PRO A 126 25.96 -2.10 15.62
N VAL A 127 24.67 -2.44 15.65
CA VAL A 127 24.14 -3.71 16.18
C VAL A 127 23.31 -4.47 15.17
N SER A 128 23.08 -3.89 13.98
CA SER A 128 22.32 -4.54 12.90
C SER A 128 22.93 -5.86 12.44
N GLU A 129 24.26 -5.98 12.51
CA GLU A 129 25.00 -7.16 12.08
C GLU A 129 25.13 -8.23 13.18
N ASP A 130 24.71 -7.92 14.41
CA ASP A 130 24.76 -8.88 15.51
C ASP A 130 23.87 -10.09 15.22
N MET A 131 24.35 -11.28 15.59
CA MET A 131 23.56 -12.50 15.51
C MET A 131 22.57 -12.55 16.68
N THR A 132 21.29 -12.73 16.36
CA THR A 132 20.20 -12.84 17.33
C THR A 132 20.09 -14.25 17.89
N ALA A 133 19.31 -14.42 18.97
CA ALA A 133 18.96 -15.74 19.52
C ALA A 133 18.29 -16.66 18.48
N PHE A 134 17.64 -16.08 17.47
CA PHE A 134 17.06 -16.85 16.38
C PHE A 134 18.12 -17.42 15.44
N GLY A 135 19.36 -16.91 15.42
CA GLY A 135 20.44 -17.31 14.52
C GLY A 135 20.42 -16.56 13.18
N GLN A 136 19.85 -15.36 13.14
CA GLN A 136 19.87 -14.43 11.99
C GLN A 136 20.53 -13.11 12.40
N ARG A 137 21.05 -12.34 11.42
CA ARG A 137 21.44 -10.95 11.64
C ARG A 137 20.24 -10.15 12.15
N ARG A 138 20.47 -9.27 13.14
CA ARG A 138 19.43 -8.50 13.81
C ARG A 138 18.64 -7.62 12.85
N GLY A 139 19.37 -6.86 12.05
CA GLY A 139 18.82 -5.87 11.16
C GLY A 139 18.15 -4.68 11.85
N TRP A 140 17.26 -4.00 11.13
CA TRP A 140 16.45 -2.88 11.62
C TRP A 140 15.08 -2.82 10.94
N ILE A 141 14.15 -2.08 11.56
CA ILE A 141 12.83 -1.80 11.00
C ILE A 141 12.94 -0.52 10.15
N GLY A 142 12.79 -0.66 8.83
CA GLY A 142 12.79 0.49 7.93
C GLY A 142 11.62 1.41 8.16
N LEU A 143 11.85 2.73 8.08
CA LEU A 143 10.75 3.68 8.04
C LEU A 143 10.14 3.69 6.64
N PRO A 144 8.83 3.44 6.48
CA PRO A 144 8.21 3.45 5.18
C PRO A 144 8.21 4.88 4.62
N ALA A 145 8.56 5.03 3.34
CA ALA A 145 8.66 6.35 2.68
C ALA A 145 7.32 7.11 2.61
N ARG A 146 6.22 6.41 2.83
CA ARG A 146 4.86 6.96 3.00
C ARG A 146 4.20 6.21 4.14
N GLN A 147 3.23 6.85 4.80
CA GLN A 147 2.40 6.19 5.80
C GLN A 147 1.70 4.97 5.15
N PRO A 148 1.90 3.73 5.66
CA PRO A 148 1.11 2.60 5.22
C PRO A 148 -0.36 2.85 5.55
N VAL A 149 -1.25 2.31 4.71
CA VAL A 149 -2.70 2.41 4.90
C VAL A 149 -3.07 1.94 6.31
N ILE A 150 -3.83 2.76 7.02
CA ILE A 150 -4.32 2.43 8.35
C ILE A 150 -5.77 2.00 8.20
N ALA A 151 -6.05 0.71 8.34
CA ALA A 151 -7.40 0.16 8.33
C ALA A 151 -7.92 -0.07 9.76
N ARG A 152 -9.20 -0.39 9.91
CA ARG A 152 -9.77 -0.97 11.15
C ARG A 152 -9.31 -2.43 11.32
N GLU A 153 -8.03 -2.61 11.62
CA GLU A 153 -7.39 -3.91 11.75
C GLU A 153 -6.65 -4.08 13.08
N ARG A 154 -6.14 -5.30 13.35
CA ARG A 154 -5.36 -5.55 14.56
C ARG A 154 -4.06 -4.76 14.56
N VAL A 155 -3.69 -4.30 15.75
CA VAL A 155 -2.39 -3.66 15.99
C VAL A 155 -1.53 -4.62 16.81
N TYR A 156 -0.30 -4.84 16.37
CA TYR A 156 0.71 -5.61 17.09
C TYR A 156 1.72 -4.63 17.69
N VAL A 157 1.74 -4.54 19.02
CA VAL A 157 2.69 -3.69 19.75
C VAL A 157 3.84 -4.57 20.24
N VAL A 158 5.06 -4.27 19.80
CA VAL A 158 6.28 -4.97 20.24
C VAL A 158 6.96 -4.13 21.31
N GLN A 159 7.06 -4.63 22.53
CA GLN A 159 7.26 -3.80 23.72
C GLN A 159 8.09 -4.47 24.83
N HIS A 160 8.65 -3.65 25.71
CA HIS A 160 9.16 -4.04 27.04
C HIS A 160 8.20 -3.55 28.13
N PRO A 161 7.05 -4.23 28.33
CA PRO A 161 6.04 -3.77 29.27
C PRO A 161 6.56 -3.86 30.71
N ALA A 162 6.36 -2.84 31.52
CA ALA A 162 6.92 -2.69 32.86
C ALA A 162 8.45 -2.87 32.95
N GLY A 163 9.17 -2.71 31.83
CA GLY A 163 10.61 -2.99 31.75
C GLY A 163 10.97 -4.49 31.72
N GLU A 164 9.97 -5.37 31.63
CA GLU A 164 10.12 -6.83 31.54
C GLU A 164 10.64 -7.28 30.15
N PRO A 165 10.94 -8.59 29.98
CA PRO A 165 11.29 -9.16 28.68
C PRO A 165 10.37 -8.76 27.53
N ALA A 166 10.92 -8.74 26.31
CA ALA A 166 10.22 -8.32 25.11
C ALA A 166 8.94 -9.14 24.90
N ALA A 167 7.85 -8.48 24.52
CA ALA A 167 6.55 -9.11 24.28
C ALA A 167 5.86 -8.50 23.07
N ILE A 168 5.08 -9.32 22.35
CA ILE A 168 4.14 -8.88 21.33
C ILE A 168 2.74 -8.89 21.97
N ASN A 169 2.05 -7.75 21.97
CA ASN A 169 0.64 -7.70 22.33
C ASN A 169 -0.23 -7.29 21.14
N ALA A 170 -1.30 -8.05 20.91
CA ALA A 170 -2.33 -7.75 19.93
C ALA A 170 -3.76 -7.99 20.48
N GLN A 171 -3.92 -8.13 21.80
CA GLN A 171 -5.22 -8.33 22.42
C GLN A 171 -6.04 -7.04 22.41
N GLY A 172 -7.18 -7.05 21.73
CA GLY A 172 -8.10 -5.91 21.63
C GLY A 172 -8.82 -5.89 20.27
N GLU A 173 -9.60 -4.85 20.05
CA GLU A 173 -10.31 -4.57 18.79
C GLU A 173 -9.39 -4.02 17.67
N GLY A 174 -8.13 -3.70 17.99
CA GLY A 174 -7.19 -3.10 17.03
C GLY A 174 -7.33 -1.59 16.92
N VAL A 175 -7.27 -1.06 15.69
CA VAL A 175 -7.41 0.37 15.38
C VAL A 175 -8.84 0.85 15.61
N LEU A 176 -8.98 1.91 16.40
CA LEU A 176 -10.26 2.54 16.74
C LEU A 176 -10.54 3.80 15.91
N GLY A 177 -9.49 4.47 15.43
CA GLY A 177 -9.57 5.69 14.63
C GLY A 177 -8.41 6.63 14.90
N PHE A 178 -8.62 7.94 14.72
CA PHE A 178 -7.65 8.97 15.07
C PHE A 178 -8.23 9.92 16.13
N LEU A 179 -7.34 10.66 16.79
CA LEU A 179 -7.74 11.82 17.59
C LEU A 179 -8.47 12.83 16.69
N SER A 180 -9.55 13.44 17.22
CA SER A 180 -10.48 14.26 16.44
C SER A 180 -10.04 15.72 16.26
N ASN A 181 -8.74 15.98 16.09
CA ASN A 181 -8.18 17.30 15.75
C ASN A 181 -8.14 17.60 14.24
N GLY A 182 -8.54 16.65 13.39
CA GLY A 182 -8.46 16.79 11.93
C GLY A 182 -7.04 16.66 11.35
N LEU A 183 -6.01 16.51 12.19
CA LEU A 183 -4.61 16.37 11.75
C LEU A 183 -4.20 14.91 11.53
N LYS A 184 -4.98 13.95 12.07
CA LYS A 184 -4.66 12.51 12.06
C LYS A 184 -3.25 12.20 12.55
N ASN A 185 -2.73 12.97 13.51
CA ASN A 185 -1.38 12.83 14.05
C ASN A 185 -1.27 11.93 15.29
N ARG A 186 -2.41 11.39 15.76
CA ARG A 186 -2.50 10.39 16.82
C ARG A 186 -3.47 9.29 16.42
N LEU A 187 -2.93 8.11 16.12
CA LEU A 187 -3.68 6.88 15.91
C LEU A 187 -4.18 6.36 17.26
N ILE A 188 -5.46 6.01 17.36
CA ILE A 188 -6.09 5.43 18.53
C ILE A 188 -6.30 3.94 18.29
N TYR A 189 -5.88 3.09 19.24
CA TYR A 189 -6.05 1.65 19.19
C TYR A 189 -6.26 1.05 20.59
N SER A 190 -6.61 -0.22 20.67
CA SER A 190 -6.97 -0.90 21.93
C SER A 190 -5.94 -1.85 22.55
N PRO A 191 -4.95 -2.43 21.83
CA PRO A 191 -3.94 -3.28 22.46
C PRO A 191 -3.29 -2.68 23.70
N VAL A 192 -3.31 -3.44 24.79
CA VAL A 192 -2.79 -3.01 26.09
C VAL A 192 -1.28 -2.71 26.01
N ALA A 193 -0.94 -1.49 26.39
CA ALA A 193 0.43 -1.06 26.72
C ALA A 193 0.50 -0.72 28.22
N MET A 194 1.65 -1.03 28.84
CA MET A 194 1.96 -0.78 30.25
C MET A 194 3.07 0.28 30.37
N PRO A 195 3.35 0.84 31.57
CA PRO A 195 4.55 1.67 31.76
C PRO A 195 5.78 0.97 31.18
N GLY A 196 6.67 1.67 30.47
CA GLY A 196 7.81 1.06 29.76
C GLY A 196 7.55 0.69 28.29
N SER A 197 6.29 0.65 27.85
CA SER A 197 5.94 0.46 26.43
C SER A 197 6.12 1.70 25.56
N SER A 198 6.33 2.88 26.16
CA SER A 198 6.55 4.14 25.42
C SER A 198 7.71 3.99 24.43
N GLY A 199 7.47 4.30 23.16
CA GLY A 199 8.43 4.19 22.06
C GLY A 199 8.34 2.86 21.30
N SER A 200 7.41 1.97 21.67
CA SER A 200 7.20 0.70 20.97
C SER A 200 6.73 0.87 19.53
N PRO A 201 7.30 0.11 18.57
CA PRO A 201 6.74 0.05 17.22
C PRO A 201 5.39 -0.69 17.22
N CYS A 202 4.46 -0.15 16.44
CA CYS A 202 3.11 -0.69 16.25
C CYS A 202 2.94 -1.16 14.79
N PHE A 203 2.55 -2.41 14.59
CA PHE A 203 2.41 -3.02 13.27
C PHE A 203 0.96 -3.40 12.95
N ASN A 204 0.64 -3.44 11.66
CA ASN A 204 -0.64 -3.96 11.16
C ASN A 204 -0.65 -5.49 10.95
N ASP A 205 -1.74 -6.08 10.43
CA ASP A 205 -1.82 -7.53 10.18
C ASP A 205 -0.80 -8.01 9.11
N SER A 206 -0.28 -7.10 8.29
CA SER A 206 0.79 -7.40 7.33
C SER A 206 2.20 -7.28 7.92
N TRP A 207 2.34 -6.87 9.18
CA TRP A 207 3.61 -6.50 9.82
C TRP A 207 4.30 -5.28 9.19
N GLU A 208 3.53 -4.36 8.63
CA GLU A 208 4.01 -3.03 8.24
C GLU A 208 4.00 -2.11 9.47
N LEU A 209 5.07 -1.34 9.67
CA LEU A 209 5.14 -0.36 10.75
C LEU A 209 4.14 0.76 10.46
N ILE A 210 3.11 0.92 11.29
CA ILE A 210 2.05 1.92 11.08
C ILE A 210 2.16 3.11 12.04
N ALA A 211 2.70 2.90 13.24
CA ALA A 211 2.82 3.94 14.26
C ALA A 211 3.93 3.62 15.28
N MET A 212 4.30 4.62 16.08
CA MET A 212 5.09 4.46 17.31
C MET A 212 4.19 4.74 18.51
N HIS A 213 4.09 3.81 19.46
CA HIS A 213 3.34 3.98 20.70
C HIS A 213 3.88 5.16 21.50
N ASN A 214 2.99 5.99 22.03
CA ASN A 214 3.40 7.13 22.86
C ASN A 214 2.64 7.22 24.18
N TRP A 215 1.31 7.15 24.17
CA TRP A 215 0.49 7.38 25.37
C TRP A 215 -0.75 6.50 25.39
N GLY A 216 -1.53 6.58 26.46
CA GLY A 216 -2.84 5.91 26.55
C GLY A 216 -3.81 6.58 27.50
N GLY A 217 -5.09 6.34 27.28
CA GLY A 217 -6.15 6.58 28.24
C GLY A 217 -6.53 5.30 28.98
N LYS A 218 -7.63 5.35 29.75
CA LYS A 218 -8.16 4.20 30.48
C LYS A 218 -8.47 3.03 29.54
N ASP A 219 -9.19 3.31 28.46
CA ASP A 219 -9.77 2.29 27.56
C ASP A 219 -9.15 2.28 26.15
N TYR A 220 -8.13 3.13 25.92
CA TYR A 220 -7.47 3.21 24.62
C TYR A 220 -5.97 3.50 24.77
N ARG A 221 -5.23 3.26 23.70
CA ARG A 221 -3.83 3.63 23.51
C ARG A 221 -3.71 4.54 22.30
N ARG A 222 -2.61 5.30 22.27
CA ARG A 222 -2.26 6.22 21.20
C ARG A 222 -0.89 5.88 20.66
N GLY A 223 -0.73 6.13 19.36
CA GLY A 223 0.57 6.14 18.72
C GLY A 223 0.63 7.24 17.66
N VAL A 224 1.84 7.67 17.36
CA VAL A 224 2.11 8.66 16.32
C VAL A 224 2.29 7.91 14.99
N PRO A 225 1.52 8.22 13.94
CA PRO A 225 1.67 7.60 12.63
C PRO A 225 3.11 7.73 12.12
N ILE A 226 3.68 6.61 11.68
CA ILE A 226 5.12 6.54 11.40
C ILE A 226 5.53 7.44 10.22
N GLY A 227 4.65 7.64 9.24
CA GLY A 227 4.91 8.48 8.08
C GLY A 227 5.13 9.95 8.46
N LEU A 228 4.52 10.43 9.55
CA LEU A 228 4.75 11.78 10.05
C LEU A 228 6.15 11.93 10.65
N ILE A 229 6.59 10.93 11.44
CA ILE A 229 7.95 10.88 11.99
C ILE A 229 8.97 10.78 10.85
N GLN A 230 8.72 9.92 9.86
CA GLN A 230 9.59 9.78 8.68
C GLN A 230 9.71 11.11 7.91
N THR A 231 8.60 11.82 7.71
CA THR A 231 8.60 13.12 7.01
C THR A 231 9.41 14.17 7.77
N ALA A 232 9.23 14.25 9.10
CA ALA A 232 9.98 15.16 9.95
C ALA A 232 11.49 14.87 9.92
N LEU A 233 11.87 13.60 10.06
CA LEU A 233 13.28 13.17 9.99
C LEU A 233 13.89 13.38 8.60
N GLN A 234 13.11 13.21 7.53
CA GLN A 234 13.56 13.50 6.18
C GLN A 234 13.83 15.00 5.98
N ALA A 235 12.99 15.87 6.54
CA ALA A 235 13.22 17.32 6.53
C ALA A 235 14.48 17.73 7.30
N GLU A 236 14.86 16.98 8.34
CA GLU A 236 16.14 17.14 9.07
C GLU A 236 17.34 16.45 8.39
N GLY A 237 17.15 15.79 7.24
CA GLY A 237 18.24 15.20 6.44
C GLY A 237 18.57 13.73 6.73
N PHE A 238 17.76 13.03 7.53
CA PHE A 238 18.02 11.62 7.90
C PHE A 238 17.43 10.59 6.92
N GLY A 239 16.72 11.02 5.88
CA GLY A 239 16.01 10.13 4.93
C GLY A 239 16.82 8.92 4.43
N PRO A 240 18.03 9.10 3.87
CA PRO A 240 18.84 7.98 3.36
C PRO A 240 19.28 6.97 4.42
N ALA A 241 19.52 7.42 5.65
CA ALA A 241 20.00 6.57 6.76
C ALA A 241 18.89 5.75 7.42
N LEU A 242 17.63 6.13 7.20
CA LEU A 242 16.43 5.52 7.77
C LEU A 242 15.68 4.63 6.77
N ALA A 243 16.23 4.49 5.56
CA ALA A 243 15.70 3.59 4.56
C ALA A 243 15.67 2.15 5.10
N PRO A 244 14.69 1.34 4.68
CA PRO A 244 14.69 -0.08 4.98
C PRO A 244 16.03 -0.71 4.65
N MET A 245 16.39 -1.74 5.44
CA MET A 245 17.67 -2.44 5.39
C MET A 245 18.12 -2.95 4.02
N ASN A 246 17.19 -2.98 3.07
CA ASN A 246 17.47 -2.93 1.65
C ASN A 246 16.57 -1.83 1.06
N ALA A 247 17.13 -0.67 0.72
CA ALA A 247 16.44 0.37 -0.05
C ALA A 247 16.02 -0.13 -1.45
N GLN A 248 16.51 -1.31 -1.82
CA GLN A 248 16.03 -2.12 -2.91
C GLN A 248 14.68 -2.72 -2.52
N SER A 249 13.62 -2.33 -3.22
CA SER A 249 12.28 -2.86 -2.98
C SER A 249 12.27 -4.39 -3.07
N ALA A 250 11.25 -5.06 -2.51
CA ALA A 250 11.07 -6.50 -2.70
C ALA A 250 11.20 -6.88 -4.19
N PHE A 251 10.65 -6.04 -5.05
CA PHE A 251 10.76 -6.16 -6.48
C PHE A 251 12.21 -6.16 -7.01
N ASP A 252 13.00 -5.16 -6.60
CA ASP A 252 14.38 -5.02 -7.05
C ASP A 252 15.27 -6.16 -6.53
N ARG A 253 15.01 -6.67 -5.32
CA ARG A 253 15.71 -7.86 -4.79
C ARG A 253 15.42 -9.10 -5.63
N LEU A 254 14.16 -9.33 -6.00
CA LEU A 254 13.80 -10.44 -6.86
C LEU A 254 14.46 -10.30 -8.24
N HIS A 255 14.46 -9.09 -8.80
CA HIS A 255 15.14 -8.81 -10.07
C HIS A 255 16.64 -9.17 -10.01
N ASP A 256 17.34 -8.74 -8.95
CA ASP A 256 18.76 -9.05 -8.75
C ASP A 256 19.02 -10.54 -8.54
N GLN A 257 18.14 -11.25 -7.82
CA GLN A 257 18.23 -12.69 -7.65
C GLN A 257 18.10 -13.45 -8.97
N LEU A 258 17.15 -13.06 -9.83
CA LEU A 258 16.99 -13.66 -11.16
C LEU A 258 18.22 -13.42 -12.03
N ASN A 259 18.79 -12.21 -11.99
CA ASN A 259 20.03 -11.88 -12.72
C ASN A 259 21.25 -12.63 -12.17
N ALA A 260 21.35 -12.79 -10.84
CA ALA A 260 22.40 -13.56 -10.20
C ALA A 260 22.32 -15.04 -10.57
N LEU A 261 21.10 -15.62 -10.55
CA LEU A 261 20.86 -16.99 -10.96
C LEU A 261 21.32 -17.25 -12.38
N ARG A 262 21.05 -16.31 -13.29
CA ARG A 262 21.52 -16.39 -14.69
C ARG A 262 23.03 -16.46 -14.78
N ARG A 263 23.73 -15.54 -14.08
CA ARG A 263 25.20 -15.52 -14.06
C ARG A 263 25.77 -16.82 -13.52
N THR A 264 25.20 -17.37 -12.45
CA THR A 264 25.71 -18.64 -11.89
C THR A 264 25.46 -19.82 -12.81
N ALA A 265 24.35 -19.83 -13.56
CA ALA A 265 24.04 -20.90 -14.50
C ALA A 265 25.02 -20.98 -15.68
N GLU A 266 25.78 -19.91 -15.98
CA GLU A 266 26.85 -19.91 -16.98
C GLU A 266 28.00 -20.87 -16.59
N ASP A 267 28.27 -21.00 -15.29
CA ASP A 267 29.43 -21.75 -14.75
C ASP A 267 29.05 -23.01 -13.97
N ASP A 268 27.77 -23.22 -13.63
CA ASP A 268 27.29 -24.34 -12.81
C ASP A 268 26.22 -25.20 -13.51
N ALA A 269 26.59 -26.43 -13.87
CA ALA A 269 25.73 -27.39 -14.56
C ALA A 269 24.52 -27.85 -13.72
N ALA A 270 24.61 -27.86 -12.39
CA ALA A 270 23.48 -28.20 -11.52
C ALA A 270 22.43 -27.08 -11.52
N VAL A 271 22.90 -25.83 -11.55
CA VAL A 271 22.04 -24.64 -11.66
C VAL A 271 21.40 -24.55 -13.04
N LYS A 272 22.16 -24.85 -14.10
CA LYS A 272 21.61 -24.95 -15.45
C LYS A 272 20.49 -25.99 -15.52
N ARG A 273 20.70 -27.19 -14.99
CA ARG A 273 19.67 -28.24 -14.96
C ARG A 273 18.44 -27.84 -14.14
N LEU A 274 18.62 -27.11 -13.04
CA LEU A 274 17.51 -26.57 -12.27
C LEU A 274 16.66 -25.58 -13.09
N LEU A 275 17.30 -24.74 -13.93
CA LEU A 275 16.60 -23.83 -14.82
C LEU A 275 15.85 -24.58 -15.93
N GLU A 276 16.45 -25.61 -16.51
CA GLU A 276 15.80 -26.52 -17.48
C GLU A 276 14.55 -27.17 -16.86
N ASP A 277 14.68 -27.73 -15.65
CA ASP A 277 13.57 -28.35 -14.91
C ASP A 277 12.47 -27.34 -14.53
N SER A 278 12.77 -26.04 -14.57
CA SER A 278 11.86 -24.95 -14.19
C SER A 278 11.41 -24.08 -15.38
N ALA A 279 11.74 -24.47 -16.62
CA ALA A 279 11.46 -23.69 -17.83
C ALA A 279 9.96 -23.37 -17.99
N GLU A 280 9.08 -24.36 -17.78
CA GLU A 280 7.63 -24.18 -17.87
C GLU A 280 7.09 -23.16 -16.84
N ILE A 281 7.67 -23.14 -15.63
CA ILE A 281 7.32 -22.17 -14.59
C ILE A 281 7.74 -20.76 -15.01
N LEU A 282 8.97 -20.60 -15.52
CA LEU A 282 9.51 -19.31 -15.96
C LEU A 282 8.74 -18.73 -17.15
N GLU A 283 8.40 -19.58 -18.12
CA GLU A 283 7.59 -19.22 -19.28
C GLU A 283 6.18 -18.78 -18.83
N GLY A 284 5.48 -19.63 -18.06
CA GLY A 284 4.13 -19.33 -17.59
C GLY A 284 4.05 -18.05 -16.75
N LEU A 285 5.06 -17.78 -15.92
CA LEU A 285 5.16 -16.53 -15.15
C LEU A 285 5.37 -15.32 -16.06
N SER A 286 6.36 -15.38 -16.96
CA SER A 286 6.65 -14.29 -17.90
C SER A 286 5.41 -13.93 -18.74
N GLU A 287 4.69 -14.94 -19.25
CA GLU A 287 3.47 -14.70 -20.02
C GLU A 287 2.34 -14.10 -19.19
N THR A 288 2.12 -14.58 -17.96
CA THR A 288 1.09 -14.07 -17.07
C THR A 288 1.35 -12.62 -16.67
N LEU A 289 2.61 -12.26 -16.39
CA LEU A 289 3.02 -10.89 -16.11
C LEU A 289 2.81 -9.97 -17.32
N ALA A 290 3.12 -10.44 -18.53
CA ALA A 290 2.89 -9.68 -19.76
C ALA A 290 1.39 -9.44 -20.00
N ARG A 291 0.54 -10.45 -19.81
CA ARG A 291 -0.92 -10.30 -19.95
C ARG A 291 -1.50 -9.35 -18.90
N LEU A 292 -1.08 -9.47 -17.64
CA LEU A 292 -1.48 -8.56 -16.55
C LEU A 292 -1.18 -7.10 -16.92
N HIS A 293 0.02 -6.84 -17.44
CA HIS A 293 0.42 -5.51 -17.88
C HIS A 293 -0.46 -4.98 -19.02
N ILE A 294 -0.67 -5.77 -20.08
CA ILE A 294 -1.54 -5.39 -21.20
C ILE A 294 -2.96 -5.07 -20.73
N TYR A 295 -3.56 -5.93 -19.90
CA TYR A 295 -4.91 -5.66 -19.38
C TYR A 295 -4.98 -4.36 -18.56
N LYS A 296 -3.91 -4.01 -17.84
CA LYS A 296 -3.87 -2.75 -17.07
C LYS A 296 -3.73 -1.54 -17.99
N GLU A 297 -2.95 -1.64 -19.07
CA GLU A 297 -2.84 -0.59 -20.09
C GLU A 297 -4.18 -0.36 -20.82
N LEU A 298 -4.87 -1.44 -21.21
CA LEU A 298 -6.21 -1.34 -21.80
C LEU A 298 -7.22 -0.70 -20.82
N HIS A 299 -7.11 -1.03 -19.53
CA HIS A 299 -7.96 -0.47 -18.49
C HIS A 299 -7.63 1.02 -18.24
N GLU A 300 -6.35 1.39 -18.22
CA GLU A 300 -5.90 2.79 -18.12
C GLU A 300 -6.40 3.62 -19.30
N PHE A 301 -6.37 3.07 -20.52
CA PHE A 301 -6.96 3.71 -21.69
C PHE A 301 -8.46 4.00 -21.48
N LEU A 302 -9.24 3.01 -21.05
CA LEU A 302 -10.67 3.22 -20.79
C LEU A 302 -10.92 4.21 -19.65
N HIS A 303 -10.11 4.20 -18.60
CA HIS A 303 -10.18 5.16 -17.52
C HIS A 303 -9.91 6.59 -18.02
N ASN A 304 -8.92 6.78 -18.91
CA ASN A 304 -8.64 8.06 -19.55
C ASN A 304 -9.80 8.52 -20.45
N VAL A 305 -10.43 7.60 -21.18
CA VAL A 305 -11.64 7.91 -21.95
C VAL A 305 -12.78 8.31 -21.02
N GLN A 306 -13.03 7.57 -19.93
CA GLN A 306 -14.10 7.86 -18.97
C GLN A 306 -13.95 9.22 -18.30
N THR A 307 -12.72 9.58 -17.91
CA THR A 307 -12.46 10.77 -17.09
C THR A 307 -12.12 12.01 -17.92
N GLY A 308 -11.49 11.84 -19.08
CA GLY A 308 -11.04 12.94 -19.94
C GLY A 308 -11.90 13.17 -21.18
N THR A 309 -12.23 12.11 -21.92
CA THR A 309 -12.87 12.23 -23.24
C THR A 309 -14.40 12.22 -23.18
N LEU A 310 -14.97 11.38 -22.31
CA LEU A 310 -16.41 11.15 -22.27
C LEU A 310 -17.21 12.34 -21.71
N PRO A 311 -16.79 13.05 -20.64
CA PRO A 311 -17.51 14.21 -20.14
C PRO A 311 -17.69 15.33 -21.19
N PRO A 312 -16.63 15.78 -21.91
CA PRO A 312 -16.80 16.80 -22.94
C PRO A 312 -17.59 16.28 -24.16
N LEU A 313 -17.47 14.99 -24.53
CA LEU A 313 -18.32 14.39 -25.57
C LEU A 313 -19.80 14.49 -25.21
N ILE A 314 -20.18 14.09 -23.99
CA ILE A 314 -21.57 14.16 -23.50
C ILE A 314 -22.05 15.62 -23.49
N ALA A 315 -21.21 16.55 -23.05
CA ALA A 315 -21.54 17.97 -23.02
C ALA A 315 -21.75 18.58 -24.41
N CYS A 316 -21.20 17.98 -25.48
CA CYS A 316 -21.44 18.42 -26.86
C CYS A 316 -22.78 17.96 -27.42
N VAL A 317 -23.45 16.99 -26.80
CA VAL A 317 -24.72 16.40 -27.25
C VAL A 317 -25.77 16.44 -26.14
N PRO A 318 -26.21 17.63 -25.69
CA PRO A 318 -27.13 17.78 -24.57
C PRO A 318 -28.49 17.09 -24.82
N ALA A 319 -29.28 16.86 -23.77
CA ALA A 319 -30.56 16.15 -23.94
C ALA A 319 -31.61 17.04 -24.59
N SER A 320 -31.49 18.34 -24.35
CA SER A 320 -32.26 19.42 -24.95
C SER A 320 -31.30 20.46 -25.55
N GLY A 321 -31.65 21.02 -26.71
CA GLY A 321 -30.83 21.99 -27.43
C GLY A 321 -29.98 21.40 -28.58
N GLU A 322 -29.23 22.29 -29.24
CA GLU A 322 -28.43 21.94 -30.42
C GLU A 322 -27.07 21.34 -30.04
N PRO A 323 -26.58 20.32 -30.77
CA PRO A 323 -25.26 19.75 -30.53
C PRO A 323 -24.14 20.69 -30.97
N ARG A 324 -23.04 20.72 -30.20
CA ARG A 324 -21.82 21.47 -30.52
C ARG A 324 -20.94 20.67 -31.48
N VAL A 325 -21.34 20.64 -32.76
CA VAL A 325 -20.78 19.74 -33.78
C VAL A 325 -19.25 19.87 -33.96
N ASN A 326 -18.71 21.10 -34.01
CA ASN A 326 -17.27 21.28 -34.23
C ASN A 326 -16.42 20.74 -33.07
N GLU A 327 -16.85 20.99 -31.83
CA GLU A 327 -16.18 20.45 -30.63
C GLU A 327 -16.31 18.92 -30.58
N LEU A 328 -17.51 18.40 -30.90
CA LEU A 328 -17.78 16.97 -30.97
C LEU A 328 -16.85 16.25 -31.95
N VAL A 329 -16.69 16.80 -33.16
CA VAL A 329 -15.81 16.23 -34.21
C VAL A 329 -14.36 16.23 -33.74
N ALA A 330 -13.87 17.34 -33.16
CA ALA A 330 -12.50 17.41 -32.66
C ALA A 330 -12.21 16.36 -31.57
N LEU A 331 -13.16 16.16 -30.65
CA LEU A 331 -13.05 15.15 -29.59
C LEU A 331 -13.13 13.71 -30.14
N ALA A 332 -13.93 13.48 -31.17
CA ALA A 332 -14.06 12.18 -31.82
C ALA A 332 -12.81 11.81 -32.64
N ASP A 333 -12.21 12.79 -33.31
CA ASP A 333 -10.95 12.62 -34.04
C ASP A 333 -9.79 12.31 -33.06
N ASP A 334 -9.71 13.04 -31.95
CA ASP A 334 -8.74 12.78 -30.88
C ASP A 334 -8.91 11.36 -30.27
N LEU A 335 -10.15 10.93 -30.01
CA LEU A 335 -10.41 9.56 -29.55
C LEU A 335 -9.99 8.52 -30.59
N SER A 336 -10.20 8.78 -31.88
CA SER A 336 -9.85 7.85 -32.96
C SER A 336 -8.34 7.59 -33.00
N VAL A 337 -7.52 8.63 -32.80
CA VAL A 337 -6.05 8.52 -32.70
C VAL A 337 -5.63 7.75 -31.45
N LYS A 338 -6.25 8.05 -30.30
CA LYS A 338 -5.90 7.41 -29.01
C LYS A 338 -6.18 5.91 -28.95
N ILE A 339 -6.96 5.35 -29.88
CA ILE A 339 -7.27 3.91 -29.93
C ILE A 339 -6.13 3.08 -30.56
N ASP A 340 -5.18 3.70 -31.27
CA ASP A 340 -4.15 2.96 -31.99
C ASP A 340 -3.17 2.23 -31.04
N GLU A 341 -2.69 2.90 -29.99
CA GLU A 341 -1.82 2.30 -28.97
C GLU A 341 -2.47 1.08 -28.25
N PRO A 342 -3.68 1.17 -27.68
CA PRO A 342 -4.31 0.00 -27.05
C PRO A 342 -4.62 -1.11 -28.07
N ARG A 343 -4.81 -0.79 -29.36
CA ARG A 343 -4.95 -1.80 -30.42
C ARG A 343 -3.65 -2.60 -30.60
N GLU A 344 -2.51 -1.93 -30.65
CA GLU A 344 -1.20 -2.59 -30.73
C GLU A 344 -0.92 -3.46 -29.49
N GLN A 345 -1.30 -3.00 -28.30
CA GLN A 345 -1.13 -3.80 -27.07
C GLN A 345 -2.04 -5.03 -27.06
N ALA A 346 -3.32 -4.88 -27.45
CA ALA A 346 -4.27 -5.98 -27.53
C ALA A 346 -3.81 -7.09 -28.49
N GLN A 347 -3.11 -6.75 -29.58
CA GLN A 347 -2.57 -7.72 -30.54
C GLN A 347 -1.53 -8.68 -29.93
N LYS A 348 -0.86 -8.28 -28.85
CA LYS A 348 0.16 -9.09 -28.17
C LYS A 348 -0.44 -10.20 -27.28
N LEU A 349 -1.76 -10.19 -27.07
CA LEU A 349 -2.46 -11.22 -26.30
C LEU A 349 -2.62 -12.52 -27.11
N PRO A 350 -2.82 -13.68 -26.44
CA PRO A 350 -3.16 -14.93 -27.12
C PRO A 350 -4.40 -14.79 -28.01
N LEU A 351 -4.42 -15.46 -29.17
CA LEU A 351 -5.49 -15.32 -30.17
C LEU A 351 -6.87 -15.74 -29.64
N ALA A 352 -6.96 -16.90 -28.98
CA ALA A 352 -8.23 -17.51 -28.59
C ALA A 352 -8.65 -17.21 -27.15
N GLY A 353 -9.96 -17.30 -26.89
CA GLY A 353 -10.57 -17.18 -25.56
C GLY A 353 -11.27 -15.84 -25.32
N ALA A 354 -12.20 -15.82 -24.36
CA ALA A 354 -13.02 -14.64 -24.03
C ALA A 354 -12.21 -13.40 -23.58
N ARG A 355 -10.92 -13.58 -23.30
CA ARG A 355 -9.99 -12.53 -22.85
C ARG A 355 -8.80 -12.37 -23.80
N GLY A 356 -8.78 -13.10 -24.92
CA GLY A 356 -7.70 -13.05 -25.91
C GLY A 356 -7.76 -11.82 -26.81
N SER A 357 -6.79 -11.72 -27.72
CA SER A 357 -6.60 -10.62 -28.67
C SER A 357 -7.87 -10.33 -29.49
N VAL A 358 -8.53 -11.37 -30.02
CA VAL A 358 -9.77 -11.22 -30.81
C VAL A 358 -10.87 -10.49 -30.03
N ALA A 359 -11.07 -10.85 -28.76
CA ALA A 359 -12.10 -10.24 -27.92
C ALA A 359 -11.77 -8.78 -27.59
N GLN A 360 -10.48 -8.46 -27.34
CA GLN A 360 -10.07 -7.09 -27.04
C GLN A 360 -10.14 -6.18 -28.26
N LEU A 361 -9.70 -6.68 -29.42
CA LEU A 361 -9.78 -5.94 -30.69
C LEU A 361 -11.23 -5.65 -31.09
N GLN A 362 -12.16 -6.57 -30.84
CA GLN A 362 -13.56 -6.40 -31.22
C GLN A 362 -14.20 -5.14 -30.62
N TRP A 363 -14.00 -4.87 -29.32
CA TRP A 363 -14.57 -3.69 -28.68
C TRP A 363 -13.80 -2.41 -29.02
N LEU A 364 -12.47 -2.49 -29.20
CA LEU A 364 -11.63 -1.37 -29.64
C LEU A 364 -12.05 -0.90 -31.03
N GLU A 365 -12.28 -1.83 -31.96
CA GLU A 365 -12.79 -1.53 -33.29
C GLU A 365 -14.22 -0.99 -33.25
N ASP A 366 -15.07 -1.49 -32.34
CA ASP A 366 -16.42 -0.94 -32.19
C ASP A 366 -16.39 0.51 -31.68
N MET A 367 -15.50 0.81 -30.74
CA MET A 367 -15.25 2.18 -30.28
C MET A 367 -14.73 3.06 -31.42
N ALA A 368 -13.74 2.58 -32.19
CA ALA A 368 -13.15 3.31 -33.31
C ALA A 368 -14.18 3.62 -34.41
N ARG A 369 -15.00 2.64 -34.80
CA ARG A 369 -16.10 2.86 -35.76
C ARG A 369 -17.12 3.87 -35.23
N THR A 370 -17.42 3.82 -33.94
CA THR A 370 -18.37 4.75 -33.31
C THR A 370 -17.81 6.17 -33.26
N ALA A 371 -16.52 6.33 -32.96
CA ALA A 371 -15.82 7.61 -32.99
C ALA A 371 -15.74 8.18 -34.42
N ALA A 372 -15.34 7.37 -35.40
CA ALA A 372 -15.30 7.77 -36.80
C ALA A 372 -16.67 8.21 -37.35
N ALA A 373 -17.77 7.62 -36.84
CA ALA A 373 -19.13 8.03 -37.21
C ALA A 373 -19.58 9.37 -36.59
N LEU A 374 -18.82 9.90 -35.64
CA LEU A 374 -18.96 11.24 -35.04
C LEU A 374 -18.04 12.27 -35.72
N SER A 375 -16.99 11.82 -36.42
CA SER A 375 -16.08 12.66 -37.18
C SER A 375 -16.72 13.24 -38.46
N GLY A 376 -16.15 14.34 -38.97
CA GLY A 376 -16.59 14.98 -40.21
C GLY A 376 -17.94 15.68 -40.10
N LYS A 377 -18.93 15.30 -40.94
CA LYS A 377 -20.33 15.72 -40.77
C LYS A 377 -21.08 14.55 -40.11
N PRO A 378 -21.30 14.58 -38.78
CA PRO A 378 -22.00 13.49 -38.11
C PRO A 378 -23.37 13.28 -38.77
N GLN A 379 -23.62 12.07 -39.29
CA GLN A 379 -24.96 11.64 -39.70
C GLN A 379 -25.89 11.55 -38.47
N ASP A 380 -27.20 11.33 -38.71
CA ASP A 380 -28.26 11.30 -37.70
C ASP A 380 -27.85 10.65 -36.35
N GLU A 381 -28.32 11.27 -35.26
CA GLU A 381 -28.20 10.83 -33.85
C GLU A 381 -26.79 10.82 -33.20
N PRO A 382 -26.06 11.96 -33.16
CA PRO A 382 -24.75 12.05 -32.49
C PRO A 382 -24.80 11.65 -31.00
N ARG A 383 -25.92 11.95 -30.31
CA ARG A 383 -26.13 11.55 -28.91
C ARG A 383 -26.13 10.03 -28.71
N SER A 384 -26.77 9.28 -29.61
CA SER A 384 -26.85 7.82 -29.56
C SER A 384 -25.46 7.18 -29.65
N LYS A 385 -24.61 7.71 -30.54
CA LYS A 385 -23.21 7.28 -30.72
C LYS A 385 -22.35 7.59 -29.48
N VAL A 386 -22.46 8.77 -28.89
CA VAL A 386 -21.75 9.10 -27.63
C VAL A 386 -22.18 8.17 -26.50
N LEU A 387 -23.47 7.87 -26.37
CA LEU A 387 -23.98 6.91 -25.38
C LEU A 387 -23.52 5.47 -25.65
N ARG A 388 -23.27 5.10 -26.91
CA ARG A 388 -22.65 3.83 -27.27
C ARG A 388 -21.19 3.76 -26.78
N ILE A 389 -20.39 4.82 -26.97
CA ILE A 389 -19.02 4.89 -26.42
C ILE A 389 -19.05 4.73 -24.90
N ARG A 390 -19.95 5.46 -24.21
CA ARG A 390 -20.16 5.31 -22.75
C ARG A 390 -20.45 3.87 -22.34
N ARG A 391 -21.30 3.17 -23.09
CA ARG A 391 -21.65 1.77 -22.83
C ARG A 391 -20.45 0.84 -23.02
N ILE A 392 -19.65 1.05 -24.07
CA ILE A 392 -18.42 0.27 -24.31
C ILE A 392 -17.47 0.45 -23.13
N VAL A 393 -17.18 1.69 -22.74
CA VAL A 393 -16.28 2.00 -21.60
C VAL A 393 -16.74 1.28 -20.34
N ARG A 394 -18.02 1.42 -19.96
CA ARG A 394 -18.59 0.79 -18.77
C ARG A 394 -18.44 -0.74 -18.78
N THR A 395 -18.86 -1.39 -19.88
CA THR A 395 -18.83 -2.85 -19.99
C THR A 395 -17.39 -3.37 -19.99
N GLN A 396 -16.50 -2.74 -20.76
CA GLN A 396 -15.14 -3.25 -20.93
C GLN A 396 -14.25 -2.99 -19.72
N MET A 397 -14.46 -1.90 -18.96
CA MET A 397 -13.75 -1.71 -17.69
C MET A 397 -14.03 -2.83 -16.69
N GLN A 398 -15.28 -3.29 -16.59
CA GLN A 398 -15.62 -4.44 -15.76
C GLN A 398 -14.93 -5.73 -16.23
N MET A 399 -15.00 -6.02 -17.53
CA MET A 399 -14.39 -7.23 -18.12
C MET A 399 -12.85 -7.25 -17.97
N LEU A 400 -12.20 -6.09 -18.13
CA LEU A 400 -10.76 -5.96 -17.94
C LEU A 400 -10.37 -6.11 -16.47
N ASN A 401 -11.16 -5.58 -15.53
CA ASN A 401 -10.92 -5.77 -14.10
C ASN A 401 -11.03 -7.26 -13.69
N GLU A 402 -11.99 -8.01 -14.24
CA GLU A 402 -12.07 -9.46 -14.06
C GLU A 402 -10.89 -10.21 -14.69
N SER A 403 -10.34 -9.68 -15.79
CA SER A 403 -9.14 -10.20 -16.44
C SER A 403 -7.90 -9.96 -15.58
N LEU A 404 -7.72 -8.75 -15.04
CA LEU A 404 -6.64 -8.40 -14.10
C LEU A 404 -6.65 -9.29 -12.86
N ARG A 405 -7.82 -9.48 -12.22
CA ARG A 405 -7.97 -10.37 -11.07
C ARG A 405 -7.61 -11.81 -11.43
N GLY A 406 -8.14 -12.30 -12.54
CA GLY A 406 -7.87 -13.67 -13.01
C GLY A 406 -6.39 -13.90 -13.32
N GLU A 407 -5.67 -12.93 -13.89
CA GLU A 407 -4.23 -13.07 -14.13
C GLU A 407 -3.44 -12.98 -12.82
N ALA A 408 -3.77 -12.06 -11.90
CA ALA A 408 -3.11 -11.97 -10.59
C ALA A 408 -3.20 -13.29 -9.80
N ASP A 409 -4.37 -13.94 -9.83
CA ASP A 409 -4.59 -15.25 -9.18
C ASP A 409 -3.82 -16.40 -9.87
N ARG A 410 -3.50 -16.27 -11.16
CA ARG A 410 -2.78 -17.29 -11.96
C ARG A 410 -1.27 -17.24 -11.82
N ILE A 411 -0.71 -16.14 -11.33
CA ILE A 411 0.75 -16.00 -11.18
C ILE A 411 1.24 -17.07 -10.20
N ASP A 412 2.06 -18.03 -10.68
CA ASP A 412 2.62 -19.10 -9.85
C ASP A 412 3.77 -18.62 -8.95
N PHE A 413 3.44 -17.76 -8.00
CA PHE A 413 4.38 -17.30 -6.97
C PHE A 413 4.94 -18.46 -6.13
N ASN A 414 4.21 -19.58 -6.01
CA ASN A 414 4.69 -20.76 -5.29
C ASN A 414 5.79 -21.48 -6.08
N GLY A 415 5.63 -21.60 -7.41
CA GLY A 415 6.63 -22.12 -8.32
C GLY A 415 7.90 -21.27 -8.31
N MET A 416 7.77 -19.95 -8.41
CA MET A 416 8.90 -19.03 -8.30
C MET A 416 9.62 -19.17 -6.95
N HIS A 417 8.87 -19.24 -5.85
CA HIS A 417 9.45 -19.47 -4.52
C HIS A 417 10.21 -20.80 -4.45
N ARG A 418 9.66 -21.89 -5.01
CA ARG A 418 10.34 -23.19 -5.07
C ARG A 418 11.62 -23.13 -5.89
N LEU A 419 11.60 -22.51 -7.07
CA LEU A 419 12.78 -22.31 -7.93
C LEU A 419 13.89 -21.61 -7.16
N LEU A 420 13.59 -20.44 -6.56
CA LEU A 420 14.57 -19.68 -5.80
C LEU A 420 15.11 -20.48 -4.62
N THR A 421 14.24 -21.15 -3.85
CA THR A 421 14.65 -21.98 -2.70
C THR A 421 15.55 -23.15 -3.13
N SER A 422 15.26 -23.79 -4.26
CA SER A 422 16.10 -24.86 -4.82
C SER A 422 17.45 -24.32 -5.29
N ALA A 423 17.47 -23.14 -5.92
CA ALA A 423 18.71 -22.48 -6.33
C ALA A 423 19.59 -22.10 -5.13
N VAL A 424 18.98 -21.63 -4.03
CA VAL A 424 19.67 -21.40 -2.76
C VAL A 424 20.36 -22.68 -2.28
N ARG A 425 19.61 -23.79 -2.22
CA ARG A 425 20.13 -25.08 -1.71
C ARG A 425 21.24 -25.66 -2.57
N ALA A 426 21.22 -25.39 -3.87
CA ALA A 426 22.28 -25.77 -4.78
C ALA A 426 23.56 -24.93 -4.64
N GLY A 427 23.56 -23.89 -3.79
CA GLY A 427 24.69 -22.96 -3.63
C GLY A 427 24.76 -21.87 -4.72
N ALA A 428 23.78 -21.82 -5.62
CA ALA A 428 23.76 -20.96 -6.81
C ALA A 428 23.70 -19.46 -6.50
N LEU A 429 23.17 -19.12 -5.34
CA LEU A 429 22.95 -17.74 -4.87
C LEU A 429 23.86 -17.40 -3.67
N ALA A 430 24.85 -18.24 -3.38
CA ALA A 430 25.77 -18.06 -2.26
C ALA A 430 26.85 -17.00 -2.58
N GLY A 431 26.53 -15.73 -2.33
CA GLY A 431 27.55 -14.70 -2.07
C GLY A 431 28.14 -14.83 -0.66
N THR A 432 28.76 -13.76 -0.14
CA THR A 432 29.25 -13.65 1.26
C THR A 432 28.13 -13.73 2.33
N ALA A 433 26.88 -13.90 1.91
CA ALA A 433 25.71 -14.01 2.77
C ALA A 433 25.41 -15.49 3.07
N GLY A 434 25.34 -15.86 4.36
CA GLY A 434 25.09 -17.24 4.78
C GLY A 434 23.71 -17.76 4.34
N ALA A 435 23.56 -19.09 4.22
CA ALA A 435 22.39 -19.81 3.71
C ALA A 435 21.02 -19.29 4.20
N ARG A 436 20.96 -18.75 5.42
CA ARG A 436 19.77 -18.17 6.02
C ARG A 436 19.31 -16.84 5.39
N GLN A 437 20.25 -15.99 4.98
CA GLN A 437 19.94 -14.73 4.27
C GLN A 437 19.32 -15.02 2.90
N ILE A 438 19.72 -16.13 2.28
CA ILE A 438 19.28 -16.52 0.95
C ILE A 438 17.85 -17.12 1.00
N GLU A 439 17.50 -17.87 2.05
CA GLU A 439 16.11 -18.29 2.33
C GLU A 439 15.19 -17.09 2.65
N LEU A 440 15.71 -16.09 3.38
CA LEU A 440 15.02 -14.81 3.67
C LEU A 440 14.73 -14.01 2.38
N ASP A 441 15.57 -14.15 1.35
CA ASP A 441 15.38 -13.48 0.07
C ASP A 441 14.37 -14.23 -0.83
N ALA A 442 14.18 -15.54 -0.70
CA ALA A 442 13.14 -16.28 -1.43
C ALA A 442 11.70 -15.88 -1.02
N GLU A 443 11.51 -15.39 0.21
CA GLU A 443 10.21 -14.92 0.71
C GLU A 443 9.76 -13.58 0.12
N VAL A 444 10.65 -12.87 -0.57
CA VAL A 444 10.33 -11.64 -1.33
C VAL A 444 9.16 -11.88 -2.29
N VAL A 445 9.10 -13.07 -2.89
CA VAL A 445 8.04 -13.49 -3.81
C VAL A 445 6.67 -13.50 -3.14
N ILE A 446 6.60 -13.90 -1.87
CA ILE A 446 5.37 -13.92 -1.07
C ILE A 446 4.91 -12.48 -0.78
N GLN A 447 5.85 -11.57 -0.50
CA GLN A 447 5.52 -10.16 -0.27
C GLN A 447 4.95 -9.50 -1.53
N ILE A 448 5.54 -9.78 -2.70
CA ILE A 448 5.05 -9.26 -3.99
C ILE A 448 3.65 -9.81 -4.28
N ARG A 449 3.40 -11.10 -4.05
CA ARG A 449 2.09 -11.72 -4.19
C ARG A 449 1.03 -11.04 -3.33
N ASP A 450 1.30 -10.95 -2.04
CA ASP A 450 0.32 -10.43 -1.07
C ASP A 450 0.02 -8.94 -1.36
N ASP A 451 1.02 -8.16 -1.78
CA ASP A 451 0.84 -6.77 -2.17
C ASP A 451 0.02 -6.61 -3.47
N LEU A 452 0.31 -7.39 -4.50
CA LEU A 452 -0.46 -7.37 -5.75
C LEU A 452 -1.93 -7.73 -5.50
N ASN A 453 -2.18 -8.86 -4.81
CA ASN A 453 -3.53 -9.34 -4.60
C ASN A 453 -4.37 -8.35 -3.80
N ARG A 454 -3.77 -7.70 -2.80
CA ARG A 454 -4.43 -6.64 -2.03
C ARG A 454 -4.84 -5.47 -2.92
N ARG A 455 -3.93 -4.99 -3.77
CA ARG A 455 -4.18 -3.85 -4.67
C ARG A 455 -5.21 -4.16 -5.74
N VAL A 456 -5.13 -5.35 -6.34
CA VAL A 456 -6.11 -5.82 -7.34
C VAL A 456 -7.50 -5.97 -6.72
N HIS A 457 -7.58 -6.47 -5.48
CA HIS A 457 -8.84 -6.55 -4.75
C HIS A 457 -9.42 -5.16 -4.48
N GLN A 458 -8.63 -4.27 -3.88
CA GLN A 458 -9.02 -2.90 -3.56
C GLN A 458 -9.47 -2.14 -4.81
N HIS A 459 -8.71 -2.21 -5.91
CA HIS A 459 -9.08 -1.64 -7.21
C HIS A 459 -10.44 -2.18 -7.68
N GLY A 460 -10.67 -3.49 -7.56
CA GLY A 460 -11.92 -4.10 -7.98
C GLY A 460 -13.14 -3.64 -7.16
N GLU A 461 -12.98 -3.37 -5.88
CA GLU A 461 -14.05 -2.82 -5.03
C GLU A 461 -14.38 -1.37 -5.42
N TRP A 462 -13.36 -0.55 -5.69
CA TRP A 462 -13.54 0.81 -6.21
C TRP A 462 -14.20 0.84 -7.59
N GLN A 463 -13.79 -0.07 -8.49
CA GLN A 463 -14.39 -0.20 -9.82
C GLN A 463 -15.87 -0.60 -9.75
N ALA A 464 -16.24 -1.49 -8.83
CA ALA A 464 -17.64 -1.85 -8.60
C ALA A 464 -18.45 -0.64 -8.12
N SER A 465 -17.91 0.15 -7.19
CA SER A 465 -18.57 1.36 -6.72
C SER A 465 -18.72 2.41 -7.82
N GLU A 466 -17.72 2.58 -8.69
CA GLU A 466 -17.81 3.49 -9.84
C GLU A 466 -18.90 3.06 -10.83
N ASN A 467 -19.06 1.75 -11.06
CA ASN A 467 -20.13 1.23 -11.91
C ASN A 467 -21.52 1.58 -11.36
N ASP A 468 -21.73 1.45 -10.05
CA ASP A 468 -22.99 1.83 -9.41
C ASP A 468 -23.25 3.33 -9.53
N GLN A 469 -22.21 4.16 -9.37
CA GLN A 469 -22.31 5.60 -9.54
C GLN A 469 -22.60 6.01 -11.00
N MET A 470 -22.04 5.32 -12.00
CA MET A 470 -22.40 5.56 -13.41
C MET A 470 -23.87 5.27 -13.67
N VAL A 471 -24.44 4.27 -12.99
CA VAL A 471 -25.85 3.91 -13.10
C VAL A 471 -26.75 4.95 -12.41
N LEU A 472 -26.32 5.53 -11.29
CA LEU A 472 -26.97 6.69 -10.67
C LEU A 472 -26.92 7.91 -11.58
N GLU A 473 -25.79 8.16 -12.22
CA GLU A 473 -25.60 9.25 -13.19
C GLU A 473 -26.53 9.14 -14.40
N ASP A 474 -26.92 7.93 -14.83
CA ASP A 474 -27.92 7.74 -15.90
C ASP A 474 -29.31 8.34 -15.54
N HIS A 475 -29.60 8.55 -14.25
CA HIS A 475 -30.85 9.16 -13.78
C HIS A 475 -30.76 10.69 -13.66
N VAL A 476 -29.57 11.26 -13.82
CA VAL A 476 -29.33 12.71 -13.79
C VAL A 476 -29.39 13.24 -15.23
N ARG A 477 -30.34 14.13 -15.52
CA ARG A 477 -30.51 14.70 -16.87
C ARG A 477 -30.88 16.17 -16.77
N ASP A 478 -30.13 17.02 -17.48
CA ASP A 478 -30.31 18.48 -17.52
C ASP A 478 -30.50 19.09 -16.11
N ASP A 479 -29.59 18.75 -15.19
CA ASP A 479 -29.62 19.18 -13.77
C ASP A 479 -30.91 18.80 -13.01
N ALA A 480 -31.56 17.70 -13.39
CA ALA A 480 -32.71 17.12 -12.67
C ALA A 480 -32.62 15.59 -12.54
N ILE A 481 -33.16 15.05 -11.45
CA ILE A 481 -33.32 13.60 -11.24
C ILE A 481 -34.61 13.12 -11.89
N GLN A 482 -34.51 12.24 -12.90
CA GLN A 482 -35.65 11.82 -13.72
C GLN A 482 -36.53 10.74 -13.06
N ALA A 483 -35.95 9.89 -12.21
CA ALA A 483 -36.68 8.89 -11.43
C ALA A 483 -36.16 8.88 -9.99
N PRO A 484 -36.70 9.75 -9.12
CA PRO A 484 -36.29 9.87 -7.73
C PRO A 484 -36.30 8.54 -6.97
N ASP A 485 -37.37 7.75 -7.08
CA ASP A 485 -37.50 6.48 -6.37
C ASP A 485 -36.40 5.48 -6.74
N MET A 486 -36.10 5.34 -8.04
CA MET A 486 -35.02 4.49 -8.54
C MET A 486 -33.63 5.01 -8.14
N PHE A 487 -33.47 6.34 -8.04
CA PHE A 487 -32.24 6.95 -7.55
C PHE A 487 -32.03 6.62 -6.06
N VAL A 488 -33.06 6.73 -5.22
CA VAL A 488 -32.98 6.39 -3.79
C VAL A 488 -32.63 4.92 -3.58
N GLU A 489 -33.31 4.01 -4.30
CA GLU A 489 -33.09 2.56 -4.16
C GLU A 489 -31.61 2.18 -4.40
N ARG A 490 -30.96 2.84 -5.35
CA ARG A 490 -29.55 2.60 -5.68
C ARG A 490 -28.57 3.41 -4.84
N TRP A 491 -28.97 4.60 -4.38
CA TRP A 491 -28.08 5.49 -3.64
C TRP A 491 -27.61 4.89 -2.32
N ALA A 492 -28.51 4.34 -1.50
CA ALA A 492 -28.15 3.84 -0.18
C ALA A 492 -27.11 2.70 -0.21
N PRO A 493 -27.25 1.65 -1.06
CA PRO A 493 -26.21 0.64 -1.24
C PRO A 493 -24.87 1.22 -1.75
N THR A 494 -24.91 2.14 -2.71
CA THR A 494 -23.68 2.78 -3.24
C THR A 494 -22.94 3.57 -2.17
N LEU A 495 -23.67 4.35 -1.37
CA LEU A 495 -23.08 5.10 -0.26
C LEU A 495 -22.50 4.16 0.81
N GLN A 496 -23.18 3.06 1.13
CA GLN A 496 -22.67 2.06 2.06
C GLN A 496 -21.37 1.44 1.55
N GLN A 497 -21.28 1.09 0.27
CA GLN A 497 -20.05 0.56 -0.32
C GLN A 497 -18.90 1.58 -0.27
N ILE A 498 -19.17 2.85 -0.57
CA ILE A 498 -18.16 3.92 -0.43
C ILE A 498 -17.70 4.09 1.02
N ARG A 499 -18.61 4.00 1.99
CA ARG A 499 -18.23 4.04 3.42
C ARG A 499 -17.31 2.89 3.79
N LEU A 500 -17.59 1.66 3.34
CA LEU A 500 -16.70 0.51 3.55
C LEU A 500 -15.31 0.72 2.92
N LEU A 501 -15.26 1.27 1.70
CA LEU A 501 -14.01 1.62 1.02
C LEU A 501 -13.22 2.71 1.77
N CYS A 502 -13.92 3.69 2.36
CA CYS A 502 -13.30 4.75 3.17
C CYS A 502 -12.81 4.21 4.52
N ASP A 503 -13.55 3.28 5.14
CA ASP A 503 -13.17 2.64 6.40
C ASP A 503 -11.93 1.73 6.24
N ALA A 504 -11.68 1.23 5.03
CA ALA A 504 -10.50 0.45 4.72
C ALA A 504 -9.20 1.29 4.71
N ASP A 505 -9.29 2.61 4.56
CA ASP A 505 -8.15 3.52 4.64
C ASP A 505 -8.50 4.79 5.42
N LEU A 506 -8.30 4.70 6.73
CA LEU A 506 -8.50 5.79 7.67
C LEU A 506 -7.42 6.87 7.55
N SER A 507 -6.30 6.60 6.87
CA SER A 507 -5.21 7.57 6.75
C SER A 507 -5.52 8.66 5.72
N SER A 508 -6.25 8.32 4.65
CA SER A 508 -6.55 9.26 3.57
C SER A 508 -7.53 10.36 3.97
N THR A 509 -7.07 11.61 3.98
CA THR A 509 -7.93 12.80 4.20
C THR A 509 -8.97 12.94 3.10
N LEU A 510 -8.62 12.57 1.87
CA LEU A 510 -9.55 12.57 0.73
C LEU A 510 -10.75 11.64 0.97
N LEU A 511 -10.51 10.45 1.55
CA LEU A 511 -11.59 9.51 1.88
C LEU A 511 -12.44 9.98 3.05
N THR A 512 -11.85 10.69 4.01
CA THR A 512 -12.61 11.32 5.10
C THR A 512 -13.54 12.42 4.58
N GLU A 513 -13.07 13.28 3.67
CA GLU A 513 -13.93 14.28 3.02
C GLU A 513 -15.05 13.62 2.21
N LEU A 514 -14.76 12.49 1.57
CA LEU A 514 -15.69 11.79 0.69
C LEU A 514 -16.98 11.36 1.39
N VAL A 515 -16.86 10.85 2.63
CA VAL A 515 -18.01 10.48 3.46
C VAL A 515 -18.91 11.70 3.71
N GLY A 516 -18.31 12.87 3.99
CA GLY A 516 -19.05 14.11 4.21
C GLY A 516 -19.90 14.56 3.01
N TYR A 517 -19.38 14.42 1.78
CA TYR A 517 -20.17 14.69 0.57
C TYR A 517 -21.33 13.70 0.40
N GLY A 518 -21.10 12.43 0.76
CA GLY A 518 -22.14 11.41 0.79
C GLY A 518 -23.24 11.76 1.78
N ASP A 519 -22.88 12.14 3.01
CA ASP A 519 -23.83 12.51 4.07
C ASP A 519 -24.62 13.80 3.76
N GLU A 520 -24.03 14.74 3.02
CA GLU A 520 -24.74 15.92 2.53
C GLU A 520 -25.79 15.54 1.48
N LEU A 521 -25.44 14.69 0.53
CA LEU A 521 -26.36 14.17 -0.48
C LEU A 521 -27.48 13.34 0.15
N ASP A 522 -27.14 12.47 1.11
CA ASP A 522 -28.10 11.63 1.84
C ASP A 522 -29.15 12.48 2.58
N ARG A 523 -28.71 13.56 3.25
CA ARG A 523 -29.61 14.54 3.87
C ARG A 523 -30.49 15.26 2.84
N SER A 524 -29.94 15.65 1.69
CA SER A 524 -30.72 16.28 0.62
C SER A 524 -31.85 15.39 0.11
N ILE A 525 -31.57 14.09 -0.05
CA ILE A 525 -32.57 13.10 -0.46
C ILE A 525 -33.63 12.91 0.63
N ALA A 526 -33.21 12.76 1.89
CA ALA A 526 -34.13 12.59 3.03
C ALA A 526 -35.06 13.81 3.22
N ASP A 527 -34.54 15.02 2.99
CA ASP A 527 -35.30 16.28 3.07
C ASP A 527 -36.17 16.55 1.83
N GLY A 528 -36.11 15.69 0.79
CA GLY A 528 -36.84 15.87 -0.46
C GLY A 528 -36.34 17.04 -1.35
N ARG A 529 -35.11 17.53 -1.13
CA ARG A 529 -34.49 18.63 -1.88
C ARG A 529 -33.89 18.18 -3.21
N TRP A 530 -34.76 17.75 -4.12
CA TRP A 530 -34.36 17.18 -5.42
C TRP A 530 -33.69 18.17 -6.39
N SER A 531 -33.88 19.47 -6.21
CA SER A 531 -33.21 20.51 -6.99
C SER A 531 -31.70 20.61 -6.70
N ASP A 532 -31.28 20.24 -5.48
CA ASP A 532 -29.88 20.30 -5.07
C ASP A 532 -29.12 19.00 -5.39
N THR A 533 -29.86 17.89 -5.47
CA THR A 533 -29.35 16.52 -5.65
C THR A 533 -28.38 16.37 -6.84
N PRO A 534 -28.64 16.89 -8.05
CA PRO A 534 -27.70 16.77 -9.18
C PRO A 534 -26.35 17.44 -8.92
N ARG A 535 -26.35 18.64 -8.32
CA ARG A 535 -25.12 19.37 -7.97
C ARG A 535 -24.33 18.62 -6.89
N LEU A 536 -25.01 18.16 -5.85
CA LEU A 536 -24.42 17.41 -4.73
C LEU A 536 -23.86 16.06 -5.19
N PHE A 537 -24.60 15.33 -6.00
CA PHE A 537 -24.14 14.08 -6.62
C PHE A 537 -22.95 14.31 -7.55
N GLY A 538 -22.98 15.36 -8.38
CA GLY A 538 -21.83 15.73 -9.20
C GLY A 538 -20.56 16.07 -8.39
N ASN A 539 -20.71 16.72 -7.23
CA ASN A 539 -19.60 16.96 -6.30
C ASN A 539 -19.07 15.66 -5.71
N PHE A 540 -19.96 14.81 -5.18
CA PHE A 540 -19.62 13.49 -4.65
C PHE A 540 -18.86 12.65 -5.70
N ARG A 541 -19.39 12.57 -6.91
CA ARG A 541 -18.82 11.81 -8.04
C ARG A 541 -17.43 12.29 -8.45
N ARG A 542 -17.19 13.60 -8.50
CA ARG A 542 -15.83 14.12 -8.77
C ARG A 542 -14.83 13.70 -7.69
N ARG A 543 -15.27 13.60 -6.43
CA ARG A 543 -14.42 13.22 -5.30
C ARG A 543 -14.18 11.72 -5.26
N THR A 544 -15.19 10.88 -5.50
CA THR A 544 -15.04 9.42 -5.62
C THR A 544 -14.11 9.07 -6.78
N MET A 545 -14.28 9.68 -7.96
CA MET A 545 -13.41 9.46 -9.12
C MET A 545 -11.95 9.83 -8.81
N ARG A 546 -11.72 10.92 -8.08
CA ARG A 546 -10.36 11.31 -7.66
C ARG A 546 -9.76 10.30 -6.68
N ALA A 547 -10.55 9.75 -5.77
CA ALA A 547 -10.10 8.72 -4.84
C ALA A 547 -9.76 7.42 -5.58
N PHE A 548 -10.61 7.00 -6.51
CA PHE A 548 -10.37 5.82 -7.34
C PHE A 548 -9.10 5.98 -8.20
N TRP A 549 -8.85 7.16 -8.75
CA TRP A 549 -7.63 7.43 -9.52
C TRP A 549 -6.33 7.13 -8.75
N PHE A 550 -6.28 7.42 -7.45
CA PHE A 550 -5.10 7.07 -6.64
C PHE A 550 -4.92 5.55 -6.54
N VAL A 551 -6.00 4.81 -6.32
CA VAL A 551 -5.97 3.33 -6.25
C VAL A 551 -5.58 2.72 -7.60
N ASP A 552 -6.13 3.24 -8.69
CA ASP A 552 -5.81 2.81 -10.05
C ASP A 552 -4.33 3.04 -10.39
N ARG A 553 -3.81 4.22 -10.05
CA ARG A 553 -2.39 4.57 -10.26
C ARG A 553 -1.46 3.70 -9.43
N ASP A 554 -1.82 3.42 -8.20
CA ASP A 554 -1.05 2.54 -7.32
C ASP A 554 -0.97 1.11 -7.87
N LEU A 555 -2.06 0.59 -8.47
CA LEU A 555 -2.05 -0.70 -9.15
C LEU A 555 -1.23 -0.67 -10.45
N LEU A 556 -1.33 0.42 -11.21
CA LEU A 556 -0.55 0.62 -12.44
C LEU A 556 0.96 0.61 -12.19
N ASP A 557 1.42 1.37 -11.19
CA ASP A 557 2.84 1.44 -10.83
C ASP A 557 3.35 0.05 -10.42
N ARG A 558 2.53 -0.75 -9.72
CA ARG A 558 2.87 -2.15 -9.41
C ARG A 558 2.89 -3.06 -10.63
N ALA A 559 1.90 -2.98 -11.51
CA ALA A 559 1.87 -3.77 -12.73
C ALA A 559 3.08 -3.47 -13.63
N ARG A 560 3.49 -2.20 -13.72
CA ARG A 560 4.70 -1.76 -14.43
C ARG A 560 5.97 -2.33 -13.81
N GLN A 561 6.10 -2.26 -12.48
CA GLN A 561 7.20 -2.94 -11.78
C GLN A 561 7.18 -4.41 -12.15
N MET A 562 6.09 -5.14 -11.90
CA MET A 562 5.95 -6.57 -12.21
C MET A 562 6.35 -6.97 -13.64
N SER A 563 5.97 -6.17 -14.64
CA SER A 563 6.36 -6.37 -16.04
C SER A 563 7.88 -6.39 -16.25
N GLN A 564 8.64 -5.61 -15.47
CA GLN A 564 10.11 -5.57 -15.54
C GLN A 564 10.78 -6.88 -15.10
N LEU A 565 10.09 -7.80 -14.42
CA LEU A 565 10.61 -9.16 -14.16
C LEU A 565 10.50 -10.07 -15.38
N GLY A 566 9.67 -9.73 -16.37
CA GLY A 566 9.52 -10.54 -17.56
C GLY A 566 10.83 -10.66 -18.34
N ALA A 567 11.62 -9.59 -18.45
CA ALA A 567 12.89 -9.60 -19.16
C ALA A 567 13.93 -10.56 -18.55
N PRO A 568 14.26 -10.50 -17.24
CA PRO A 568 15.20 -11.47 -16.65
C PRO A 568 14.66 -12.90 -16.68
N MET A 569 13.34 -13.13 -16.55
CA MET A 569 12.75 -14.47 -16.69
C MET A 569 12.91 -15.03 -18.12
N LYS A 570 12.66 -14.22 -19.15
CA LYS A 570 12.87 -14.61 -20.55
C LYS A 570 14.34 -14.90 -20.85
N ALA A 571 15.26 -14.13 -20.27
CA ALA A 571 16.69 -14.37 -20.41
C ALA A 571 17.11 -15.70 -19.78
N LEU A 572 16.56 -16.05 -18.61
CA LEU A 572 16.76 -17.36 -17.98
C LEU A 572 16.19 -18.50 -18.83
N LEU A 573 14.99 -18.30 -19.38
CA LEU A 573 14.34 -19.29 -20.24
C LEU A 573 15.13 -19.54 -21.52
N ALA A 574 15.57 -18.47 -22.20
CA ALA A 574 16.40 -18.58 -23.40
C ALA A 574 17.69 -19.36 -23.09
N PHE A 575 18.35 -19.08 -21.96
CA PHE A 575 19.54 -19.80 -21.53
C PHE A 575 19.26 -21.30 -21.26
N ALA A 576 18.10 -21.62 -20.67
CA ALA A 576 17.69 -23.01 -20.45
C ALA A 576 17.37 -23.76 -21.76
N GLN A 577 16.96 -23.04 -22.80
CA GLN A 577 16.54 -23.62 -24.09
C GLN A 577 17.64 -23.65 -25.17
N ASP A 578 18.75 -22.94 -25.01
CA ASP A 578 19.83 -22.81 -26.01
C ASP A 578 20.75 -24.06 -26.10
N THR A 579 20.20 -25.27 -25.92
CA THR A 579 20.93 -26.54 -26.03
C THR A 579 20.25 -27.54 -26.94
#